data_AF-A0A1D9PDP1-F1
#
_entry.id   AF-A0A1D9PDP1-F1
#
_cell.length_a   1.000
_cell.length_b   1.000
_cell.length_c   1.000
_cell.angle_alpha   90.00
_cell.angle_beta   90.00
_cell.angle_gamma   90.00
#
_symmetry.space_group_name_H-M   'P 1'
#
loop_
_entity.id
_entity.type
_entity.pdbx_description
1 polymer ?
#
loop_
_entity_poly.entity_id
_entity_poly.type
_entity_poly.pdbx_seq_one_letter_code
_entity_poly.pdbx_strand_id
1 'polypeptide(L)'
;MDIMQNTINWYNGEIFEGKFILGFGFFLILTALLFYFLGNTPTAKALLIPMLVIGIFFSITGANMIRSNGKQKQEIAKKYEQNPKEFINAEIKRVDDFQYLYPMSIAISLACFLIAIALLYLTQNVHLKAIAISLILFGMAFAVIDYFSKERATIYYEQLKS
;
A
#
# COMPACT_ATOMS: atom_id res chain seq x y z
N MET A 1 -25.42 5.28 12.93
CA MET A 1 -25.28 5.25 11.45
C MET A 1 -25.64 3.86 10.97
N ASP A 2 -26.10 3.72 9.73
CA ASP A 2 -26.41 2.41 9.13
C ASP A 2 -25.12 1.61 8.88
N ILE A 3 -25.03 0.37 9.40
CA ILE A 3 -23.90 -0.55 9.23
C ILE A 3 -23.57 -0.72 7.74
N MET A 4 -24.58 -0.81 6.88
CA MET A 4 -24.36 -0.96 5.45
C MET A 4 -23.64 0.25 4.85
N GLN A 5 -24.04 1.46 5.25
CA GLN A 5 -23.37 2.68 4.80
C GLN A 5 -21.94 2.77 5.31
N ASN A 6 -21.70 2.37 6.56
CA ASN A 6 -20.35 2.31 7.15
C ASN A 6 -19.46 1.34 6.37
N THR A 7 -19.95 0.13 6.05
CA THR A 7 -19.21 -0.84 5.25
C THR A 7 -18.95 -0.34 3.83
N ILE A 8 -19.94 0.28 3.17
CA ILE A 8 -19.75 0.89 1.84
C ILE A 8 -18.65 1.97 1.89
N ASN A 9 -18.64 2.81 2.91
CA ASN A 9 -17.63 3.84 3.11
C ASN A 9 -16.24 3.25 3.34
N TRP A 10 -16.15 2.18 4.13
CA TRP A 10 -14.93 1.42 4.33
C TRP A 10 -14.35 0.91 3.00
N TYR A 11 -15.15 0.19 2.20
CA TYR A 11 -14.70 -0.33 0.90
C TYR A 11 -14.34 0.79 -0.09
N ASN A 12 -15.05 1.93 -0.05
CA ASN A 12 -14.68 3.12 -0.84
C ASN A 12 -13.29 3.64 -0.44
N GLY A 13 -12.99 3.69 0.86
CA GLY A 13 -11.69 4.08 1.38
C GLY A 13 -10.58 3.13 0.92
N GLU A 14 -10.79 1.82 0.99
CA GLU A 14 -9.80 0.86 0.50
C GLU A 14 -9.59 0.95 -1.02
N ILE A 15 -10.65 1.16 -1.80
CA ILE A 15 -10.53 1.36 -3.26
C ILE A 15 -9.77 2.66 -3.57
N PHE A 16 -10.03 3.72 -2.80
CA PHE A 16 -9.31 4.99 -2.92
C PHE A 16 -7.82 4.79 -2.64
N GLU A 17 -7.47 4.15 -1.52
CA GLU A 17 -6.10 3.78 -1.20
C GLU A 17 -5.44 2.97 -2.33
N GLY A 18 -6.12 1.95 -2.86
CA GLY A 18 -5.64 1.18 -4.00
C GLY A 18 -5.35 2.02 -5.25
N LYS A 19 -6.14 3.07 -5.51
CA LYS A 19 -5.87 4.04 -6.61
C LYS A 19 -4.61 4.86 -6.36
N PHE A 20 -4.37 5.31 -5.12
CA PHE A 20 -3.14 5.99 -4.76
C PHE A 20 -1.92 5.08 -4.93
N ILE A 21 -2.02 3.84 -4.47
CA ILE A 21 -0.95 2.83 -4.61
C ILE A 21 -0.65 2.58 -6.09
N LEU A 22 -1.68 2.37 -6.91
CA LEU A 22 -1.53 2.17 -8.35
C LEU A 22 -0.92 3.39 -9.05
N GLY A 23 -1.42 4.59 -8.73
CA GLY A 23 -0.89 5.84 -9.28
C GLY A 23 0.57 6.06 -8.91
N PHE A 24 0.95 5.77 -7.67
CA PHE A 24 2.34 5.84 -7.21
C PHE A 24 3.23 4.82 -7.93
N GLY A 25 2.74 3.60 -8.17
CA GLY A 25 3.44 2.59 -8.98
C GLY A 25 3.75 3.08 -10.40
N PHE A 26 2.77 3.65 -11.10
CA PHE A 26 3.00 4.24 -12.42
C PHE A 26 3.93 5.45 -12.39
N PHE A 27 3.79 6.30 -11.37
CA PHE A 27 4.69 7.43 -11.17
C PHE A 27 6.15 6.98 -11.01
N LEU A 28 6.41 5.91 -10.24
CA LEU A 28 7.75 5.35 -10.08
C LEU A 28 8.30 4.80 -11.38
N ILE A 29 7.49 4.07 -12.16
CA ILE A 29 7.89 3.54 -13.47
C ILE A 29 8.26 4.69 -14.43
N LEU A 30 7.40 5.71 -14.53
CA LEU A 30 7.65 6.87 -15.37
C LEU A 30 8.93 7.59 -14.94
N THR A 31 9.09 7.81 -13.64
CA THR A 31 10.28 8.45 -13.08
C THR A 31 11.54 7.63 -13.40
N ALA A 32 11.50 6.30 -13.26
CA ALA A 32 12.62 5.42 -13.61
C ALA A 32 13.06 5.58 -15.07
N LEU A 33 12.10 5.64 -16.00
CA LEU A 33 12.36 5.85 -17.42
C LEU A 33 12.94 7.24 -17.70
N LEU A 34 12.39 8.29 -17.08
CA LEU A 34 12.90 9.66 -17.22
C LEU A 34 14.34 9.78 -16.72
N PHE A 35 14.67 9.22 -15.56
CA PHE A 35 16.04 9.21 -15.03
C PHE A 35 17.00 8.43 -15.92
N TYR A 36 16.55 7.35 -16.56
CA TYR A 36 17.39 6.57 -17.47
C TYR A 36 17.69 7.30 -18.78
N PHE A 37 16.67 7.92 -19.40
CA PHE A 37 16.82 8.57 -20.72
C PHE A 37 17.35 10.00 -20.64
N LEU A 38 16.96 10.77 -19.62
CA LEU A 38 17.34 12.18 -19.46
C LEU A 38 18.50 12.39 -18.48
N GLY A 39 18.83 11.37 -17.69
CA GLY A 39 19.89 11.45 -16.68
C GLY A 39 21.30 11.36 -17.26
N ASN A 40 22.15 12.32 -16.88
CA ASN A 40 23.55 12.36 -17.32
C ASN A 40 24.53 11.68 -16.35
N THR A 41 24.06 11.22 -15.18
CA THR A 41 24.92 10.59 -14.15
C THR A 41 24.79 9.07 -14.16
N PRO A 42 25.84 8.32 -13.78
CA PRO A 42 25.75 6.86 -13.63
C PRO A 42 24.63 6.42 -12.69
N THR A 43 24.44 7.12 -11.56
CA THR A 43 23.40 6.81 -10.57
C THR A 43 22.01 7.01 -11.15
N ALA A 44 21.77 8.07 -11.93
CA ALA A 44 20.48 8.30 -12.57
C ALA A 44 20.09 7.12 -13.46
N LYS A 45 21.03 6.60 -14.27
CA LYS A 45 20.79 5.43 -15.12
C LYS A 45 20.61 4.15 -14.31
N ALA A 46 21.34 4.00 -13.21
CA ALA A 46 21.25 2.83 -12.34
C ALA A 46 19.91 2.72 -11.57
N LEU A 47 19.15 3.82 -11.43
CA LEU A 47 17.81 3.80 -10.81
C LEU A 47 16.78 2.99 -11.59
N LEU A 48 16.98 2.76 -12.89
CA LEU A 48 15.99 2.13 -13.76
C LEU A 48 15.46 0.81 -13.17
N ILE A 49 16.34 -0.15 -12.92
CA ILE A 49 15.95 -1.49 -12.47
C ILE A 49 15.27 -1.46 -11.09
N PRO A 50 15.88 -0.93 -10.02
CA PRO A 50 15.25 -1.00 -8.70
C PRO A 50 13.95 -0.18 -8.62
N MET A 51 13.84 0.96 -9.31
CA MET A 51 12.59 1.73 -9.36
C MET A 51 11.49 1.03 -10.17
N LEU A 52 11.83 0.36 -11.28
CA LEU A 52 10.87 -0.46 -12.02
C LEU A 52 10.33 -1.61 -11.17
N VAL A 53 11.19 -2.29 -10.41
CA VAL A 53 10.78 -3.39 -9.53
C VAL A 53 9.74 -2.90 -8.51
N ILE A 54 10.03 -1.82 -7.78
CA ILE A 54 9.07 -1.30 -6.79
C ILE A 54 7.83 -0.69 -7.46
N GLY A 55 7.97 -0.07 -8.62
CA GLY A 55 6.86 0.52 -9.37
C GLY A 55 5.88 -0.54 -9.88
N ILE A 56 6.39 -1.66 -10.42
CA ILE A 56 5.58 -2.81 -10.83
C ILE A 56 4.90 -3.44 -9.60
N PHE A 57 5.65 -3.61 -8.50
CA PHE A 57 5.10 -4.14 -7.25
C PHE A 57 3.90 -3.33 -6.75
N PHE A 58 4.03 -2.00 -6.65
CA PHE A 58 2.92 -1.13 -6.25
C PHE A 58 1.78 -1.13 -7.27
N SER A 59 2.09 -1.15 -8.57
CA SER A 59 1.05 -1.20 -9.61
C SER A 59 0.20 -2.46 -9.50
N ILE A 60 0.82 -3.64 -9.34
CA ILE A 60 0.11 -4.91 -9.17
C ILE A 60 -0.71 -4.90 -7.88
N THR A 61 -0.13 -4.41 -6.78
CA THR A 61 -0.80 -4.35 -5.47
C THR A 61 -2.03 -3.45 -5.52
N GLY A 62 -1.89 -2.22 -6.02
CA GLY A 62 -3.00 -1.27 -6.14
C GLY A 62 -4.09 -1.76 -7.09
N ALA A 63 -3.74 -2.32 -8.25
CA ALA A 63 -4.71 -2.88 -9.18
C ALA A 63 -5.51 -4.05 -8.57
N ASN A 64 -4.82 -4.94 -7.84
CA ASN A 64 -5.49 -6.05 -7.15
C ASN A 64 -6.42 -5.55 -6.06
N MET A 65 -6.00 -4.58 -5.24
CA MET A 65 -6.82 -3.99 -4.18
C MET A 65 -8.09 -3.34 -4.72
N ILE A 66 -7.98 -2.54 -5.80
CA ILE A 66 -9.15 -1.93 -6.47
C ILE A 66 -10.12 -3.02 -6.95
N ARG A 67 -9.60 -4.06 -7.60
CA ARG A 67 -10.41 -5.13 -8.18
C ARG A 67 -11.09 -5.99 -7.11
N SER A 68 -10.36 -6.43 -6.08
CA SER A 68 -10.90 -7.29 -5.02
C SER A 68 -11.97 -6.56 -4.22
N ASN A 69 -11.68 -5.32 -3.81
CA ASN A 69 -12.57 -4.54 -2.96
C ASN A 69 -13.77 -4.02 -3.76
N GLY A 70 -13.58 -3.72 -5.05
CA GLY A 70 -14.69 -3.42 -5.97
C GLY A 70 -15.68 -4.57 -6.10
N LYS A 71 -15.19 -5.82 -6.21
CA LYS A 71 -16.06 -7.01 -6.24
C LYS A 71 -16.77 -7.23 -4.91
N GLN A 72 -16.05 -7.19 -3.79
CA GLN A 72 -16.65 -7.40 -2.46
C GLN A 72 -17.72 -6.34 -2.15
N LYS A 73 -17.49 -5.09 -2.55
CA LYS A 73 -18.45 -3.99 -2.40
C LYS A 73 -19.79 -4.26 -3.07
N GLN A 74 -19.79 -4.89 -4.26
CA GLN A 74 -21.03 -5.21 -4.98
C GLN A 74 -21.86 -6.30 -4.30
N GLU A 75 -21.25 -7.13 -3.46
CA GLU A 75 -21.91 -8.23 -2.76
C GLU A 75 -22.43 -7.87 -1.37
N ILE A 76 -22.09 -6.67 -0.84
CA ILE A 76 -22.45 -6.25 0.53
C ILE A 76 -23.95 -6.37 0.78
N ALA A 77 -24.77 -5.74 -0.06
CA ALA A 77 -26.22 -5.71 0.12
C ALA A 77 -26.81 -7.13 0.19
N LYS A 78 -26.39 -7.99 -0.76
CA LYS A 78 -26.82 -9.39 -0.81
C LYS A 78 -26.41 -10.16 0.46
N LYS A 79 -25.16 -10.02 0.92
CA LYS A 79 -24.66 -10.73 2.11
C LYS A 79 -25.36 -10.24 3.38
N TYR A 80 -25.61 -8.95 3.49
CA TYR A 80 -26.31 -8.35 4.62
C TYR A 80 -27.78 -8.80 4.67
N GLU A 81 -28.50 -8.77 3.54
CA GLU A 81 -29.90 -9.24 3.47
C GLU A 81 -30.06 -10.73 3.77
N GLN A 82 -29.09 -11.56 3.36
CA GLN A 82 -29.12 -13.00 3.61
C GLN A 82 -28.98 -13.34 5.10
N ASN A 83 -28.00 -12.74 5.78
CA ASN A 83 -27.78 -12.96 7.20
C ASN A 83 -26.97 -11.81 7.83
N PRO A 84 -27.64 -10.81 8.43
CA PRO A 84 -26.97 -9.64 9.00
C PRO A 84 -25.94 -9.99 10.09
N LYS A 85 -26.25 -10.96 10.95
CA LYS A 85 -25.37 -11.36 12.05
C LYS A 85 -24.09 -12.02 11.55
N GLU A 86 -24.23 -12.91 10.58
CA GLU A 86 -23.08 -13.58 9.97
C GLU A 86 -22.22 -12.59 9.17
N PHE A 87 -22.83 -11.65 8.46
CA PHE A 87 -22.13 -10.58 7.77
C PHE A 87 -21.28 -9.73 8.72
N ILE A 88 -21.86 -9.26 9.83
CA ILE A 88 -21.13 -8.46 10.82
C ILE A 88 -19.97 -9.26 11.42
N ASN A 89 -20.20 -10.52 11.80
CA ASN A 89 -19.15 -11.39 12.32
C ASN A 89 -18.01 -11.62 11.31
N ALA A 90 -18.35 -11.78 10.03
CA ALA A 90 -17.37 -11.94 8.96
C ALA A 90 -16.54 -10.66 8.76
N GLU A 91 -17.16 -9.48 8.81
CA GLU A 91 -16.45 -8.20 8.70
C GLU A 91 -15.56 -7.92 9.93
N ILE A 92 -16.02 -8.23 11.15
CA ILE A 92 -15.20 -8.14 12.37
C ILE A 92 -13.97 -9.04 12.23
N LYS A 93 -14.17 -10.31 11.85
CA LYS A 93 -13.08 -11.27 11.64
C LYS A 93 -12.09 -10.78 10.59
N ARG A 94 -12.59 -10.22 9.48
CA ARG A 94 -11.72 -9.67 8.42
C ARG A 94 -10.82 -8.57 8.97
N VAL A 95 -11.36 -7.65 9.77
CA VAL A 95 -10.59 -6.55 10.36
C VAL A 95 -9.57 -7.06 11.37
N ASP A 96 -9.94 -8.04 12.19
CA ASP A 96 -9.03 -8.69 13.15
C ASP A 96 -7.87 -9.43 12.45
N ASP A 97 -8.17 -10.15 11.36
CA ASP A 97 -7.22 -10.99 10.62
C ASP A 97 -6.07 -10.20 9.98
N PHE A 98 -6.15 -8.86 9.86
CA PHE A 98 -5.05 -8.05 9.30
C PHE A 98 -4.40 -7.07 10.30
N GLN A 99 -4.86 -6.96 11.55
CA GLN A 99 -4.30 -5.99 12.52
C GLN A 99 -2.80 -6.19 12.78
N TYR A 100 -2.31 -7.44 12.76
CA TYR A 100 -0.91 -7.75 12.99
C TYR A 100 0.04 -7.25 11.87
N LEU A 101 -0.51 -6.91 10.70
CA LEU A 101 0.28 -6.39 9.58
C LEU A 101 0.81 -4.99 9.86
N TYR A 102 0.10 -4.17 10.65
CA TYR A 102 0.51 -2.80 10.96
C TYR A 102 1.85 -2.66 11.71
N PRO A 103 2.13 -3.40 12.79
CA PRO A 103 3.47 -3.35 13.40
C PRO A 103 4.54 -3.95 12.48
N MET A 104 4.21 -4.97 11.69
CA MET A 104 5.13 -5.59 10.74
C MET A 104 5.56 -4.60 9.65
N SER A 105 4.62 -3.83 9.11
CA SER A 105 4.87 -2.93 8.00
C SER A 105 5.64 -1.67 8.41
N ILE A 106 5.42 -1.17 9.64
CA ILE A 106 6.27 -0.15 10.27
C ILE A 106 7.70 -0.69 10.43
N ALA A 107 7.86 -1.93 10.90
CA ALA A 107 9.18 -2.55 11.04
C ALA A 107 9.89 -2.72 9.68
N ILE A 108 9.17 -3.11 8.62
CA ILE A 108 9.69 -3.18 7.24
C ILE A 108 10.13 -1.78 6.77
N SER A 109 9.32 -0.75 7.00
CA SER A 109 9.65 0.63 6.62
C SER A 109 10.91 1.11 7.33
N LEU A 110 11.03 0.86 8.63
CA LEU A 110 12.22 1.18 9.41
C LEU A 110 13.46 0.44 8.89
N ALA A 111 13.35 -0.86 8.61
CA ALA A 111 14.45 -1.65 8.05
C ALA A 111 14.90 -1.09 6.69
N CYS A 112 13.96 -0.70 5.82
CA CYS A 112 14.27 -0.07 4.53
C CYS A 112 15.08 1.21 4.71
N PHE A 113 14.68 2.08 5.66
CA PHE A 113 15.40 3.33 5.92
C PHE A 113 16.80 3.10 6.49
N LEU A 114 16.95 2.19 7.45
CA LEU A 114 18.25 1.86 8.04
C LEU A 114 19.22 1.30 7.00
N ILE A 115 18.76 0.35 6.18
CA ILE A 115 19.55 -0.23 5.09
C ILE A 115 19.91 0.85 4.07
N ALA A 116 18.96 1.71 3.69
CA ALA A 116 19.23 2.77 2.73
C ALA A 116 20.29 3.76 3.23
N ILE A 117 20.20 4.20 4.49
CA ILE A 117 21.20 5.09 5.10
C ILE A 117 22.58 4.42 5.10
N ALA A 118 22.64 3.14 5.50
CA ALA A 118 23.89 2.38 5.49
C ALA A 118 24.49 2.28 4.08
N LEU A 119 23.69 1.97 3.05
CA LEU A 119 24.15 1.89 1.67
C LEU A 119 24.57 3.25 1.10
N LEU A 120 23.91 4.34 1.46
CA LEU A 120 24.30 5.67 1.00
C LEU A 120 25.63 6.14 1.60
N TYR A 121 25.90 5.76 2.86
CA TYR A 121 27.10 6.17 3.59
C TYR A 121 28.31 5.27 3.37
N LEU A 122 28.11 3.94 3.38
CA LEU A 122 29.22 2.97 3.48
C LEU A 122 29.80 2.52 2.14
N THR A 123 29.15 2.81 1.00
CA THR A 123 29.62 2.32 -0.32
C THR A 123 29.66 3.41 -1.38
N GLN A 124 30.57 3.26 -2.34
CA GLN A 124 30.65 4.07 -3.55
C GLN A 124 30.04 3.38 -4.77
N ASN A 125 29.55 2.14 -4.63
CA ASN A 125 28.92 1.41 -5.73
C ASN A 125 27.61 2.09 -6.15
N VAL A 126 27.56 2.50 -7.41
CA VAL A 126 26.45 3.24 -8.01
C VAL A 126 25.13 2.47 -7.95
N HIS A 127 25.15 1.16 -8.19
CA HIS A 127 23.95 0.32 -8.16
C HIS A 127 23.41 0.16 -6.74
N LEU A 128 24.28 0.04 -5.74
CA LEU A 128 23.87 -0.03 -4.33
C LEU A 128 23.24 1.28 -3.86
N LYS A 129 23.74 2.44 -4.30
CA LYS A 129 23.11 3.74 -4.03
C LYS A 129 21.73 3.87 -4.71
N ALA A 130 21.57 3.35 -5.92
CA ALA A 130 20.27 3.33 -6.60
C ALA A 130 19.24 2.43 -5.88
N ILE A 131 19.68 1.29 -5.34
CA ILE A 131 18.86 0.43 -4.47
C ILE A 131 18.46 1.19 -3.21
N ALA A 132 19.41 1.90 -2.57
CA ALA A 132 19.14 2.67 -1.36
C ALA A 132 18.06 3.74 -1.57
N ILE A 133 18.14 4.50 -2.66
CA ILE A 133 17.11 5.50 -3.02
C ILE A 133 15.74 4.84 -3.22
N SER A 134 15.71 3.68 -3.88
CA SER A 134 14.47 2.94 -4.11
C SER A 134 13.88 2.37 -2.82
N LEU A 135 14.72 1.92 -1.88
CA LEU A 135 14.30 1.48 -0.54
C LEU A 135 13.69 2.62 0.28
N ILE A 136 14.21 3.85 0.17
CA ILE A 136 13.62 5.02 0.82
C ILE A 136 12.20 5.25 0.28
N LEU A 137 12.03 5.25 -1.04
CA LEU A 137 10.71 5.44 -1.65
C LEU A 137 9.73 4.31 -1.27
N PHE A 138 10.21 3.07 -1.24
CA PHE A 138 9.42 1.92 -0.82
C PHE A 138 8.98 2.00 0.64
N GLY A 139 9.91 2.21 1.57
CA GLY A 139 9.62 2.32 2.99
C GLY A 139 8.73 3.51 3.33
N MET A 140 8.92 4.64 2.64
CA MET A 140 8.06 5.82 2.79
C MET A 140 6.62 5.51 2.37
N ALA A 141 6.44 4.89 1.21
CA ALA A 141 5.12 4.54 0.71
C ALA A 141 4.39 3.58 1.65
N PHE A 142 5.07 2.53 2.13
CA PHE A 142 4.50 1.61 3.13
C PHE A 142 4.03 2.35 4.39
N ALA A 143 4.90 3.15 5.01
CA ALA A 143 4.56 3.89 6.22
C ALA A 143 3.35 4.82 6.04
N VAL A 144 3.25 5.51 4.90
CA VAL A 144 2.12 6.40 4.58
C VAL A 144 0.83 5.61 4.37
N ILE A 145 0.87 4.55 3.58
CA ILE A 145 -0.29 3.70 3.30
C ILE A 145 -0.86 3.12 4.60
N ASP A 146 0.01 2.56 5.44
CA ASP A 146 -0.43 1.90 6.67
C ASP A 146 -0.98 2.85 7.72
N TYR A 147 -0.48 4.08 7.78
CA TYR A 147 -1.01 5.08 8.71
C TYR A 147 -2.50 5.30 8.47
N PHE A 148 -2.89 5.57 7.21
CA PHE A 148 -4.29 5.80 6.85
C PHE A 148 -5.12 4.52 6.86
N SER A 149 -4.52 3.38 6.46
CA SER A 149 -5.19 2.08 6.52
C SER A 149 -5.58 1.71 7.94
N LYS A 150 -4.66 1.88 8.90
CA LYS A 150 -4.88 1.59 10.32
C LYS A 150 -5.95 2.49 10.93
N GLU A 151 -5.87 3.80 10.73
CA GLU A 151 -6.86 4.75 11.25
C GLU A 151 -8.27 4.38 10.76
N ARG A 152 -8.41 4.14 9.45
CA ARG A 152 -9.67 3.73 8.85
C ARG A 152 -10.17 2.42 9.46
N ALA A 153 -9.27 1.45 9.69
CA ALA A 153 -9.63 0.12 10.19
C ALA A 153 -10.16 0.19 11.62
N THR A 154 -9.51 1.01 12.47
CA THR A 154 -9.97 1.27 13.83
C THR A 154 -11.37 1.88 13.83
N ILE A 155 -11.60 2.93 13.04
CA ILE A 155 -12.90 3.59 12.94
C ILE A 155 -13.98 2.60 12.50
N TYR A 156 -13.71 1.81 11.46
CA TYR A 156 -14.69 0.84 10.95
C TYR A 156 -14.95 -0.30 11.93
N TYR A 157 -13.94 -0.77 12.66
CA TYR A 157 -14.09 -1.79 13.68
C TYR A 157 -14.99 -1.35 14.83
N GLU A 158 -14.83 -0.11 15.29
CA GLU A 158 -15.70 0.48 16.31
C GLU A 158 -17.15 0.58 15.82
N GLN A 159 -17.35 0.96 14.56
CA GLN A 159 -18.68 1.03 13.92
C GLN A 159 -19.37 -0.34 13.77
N LEU A 160 -18.61 -1.44 13.69
CA LEU A 160 -19.18 -2.79 13.63
C LEU A 160 -19.61 -3.31 15.01
N LYS A 161 -19.07 -2.75 16.09
CA LYS A 161 -19.32 -3.18 17.47
C LYS A 161 -20.34 -2.31 18.22
N SER A 162 -20.70 -1.15 17.67
CA SER A 162 -21.71 -0.22 18.20
C SER A 162 -23.13 -0.69 17.87
#